data_AF-T2N2W8-F1
#
_entry.id   AF-T2N2W8-F1
#
_cell.length_a   1.000
_cell.length_b   1.000
_cell.length_c   1.000
_cell.angle_alpha   90.00
_cell.angle_beta   90.00
_cell.angle_gamma   90.00
#
_symmetry.space_group_name_H-M   'P 1'
#
loop_
_entity.id
_entity.type
_entity.pdbx_description
1 polymer ?
#
loop_
_entity_poly.entity_id
_entity_poly.type
_entity_poly.pdbx_seq_one_letter_code
_entity_poly.pdbx_strand_id
1 'polypeptide(L)'
;MEVACFLRYCLFTTTDQLILMVQRRIADLWRQAAADVPATVNWAAMYKTLLGELVALSAQGAVPDAELRARLEALITETQKRKPPSRASLVREGLIDGIRPVRSLLVAIAKLPWQATGEHPAIEYLAKLQALYLKGSRKLPVEVVAPSLGMIWQVSISSPDRERAFQALEVATLFALRRAVRNGSVWIEHSLSFRGRARLFFTDERWQAESKKHYARLSLPSKAATFLKPLLARVTAGVDAVAAAARSGVLRVDDELHLSPLPAEDEDPEVTKLRAALDHRIGEVQLPEVILAVDAQVRFSWIMLGREPRSTDELLMVYAGIMAHGTSLTAVECARMIPQLSATSIRQAMRWARDERRLSQACQAVLEFMQRHPIAATWGRSDLASSDMMSMETTKRVWQARLDPRRNTPSIGIYSHVKDRWGIFHAQPFVLNERQAGVAIEGVIRQEKLETSQLAVDTHGYTDFAMSHARLLGFDLCPRLKELKQRHLFVPRGTKVPAEIAAVCEANVDVALIEKHWDSLVHLAASVMSGHASAVAALARFGSAAQGDPIY
;
A
#
# COMPACT_ATOMS: atom_id res chain seq x y z
N MET A 1 -14.71 12.63 -34.09
CA MET A 1 -14.28 11.57 -33.15
C MET A 1 -13.44 12.11 -31.98
N GLU A 2 -12.52 13.04 -32.21
CA GLU A 2 -11.66 13.61 -31.16
C GLU A 2 -12.44 14.25 -30.00
N VAL A 3 -13.46 15.08 -30.31
CA VAL A 3 -14.32 15.69 -29.27
C VAL A 3 -15.05 14.64 -28.43
N ALA A 4 -15.55 13.57 -29.05
CA ALA A 4 -16.22 12.48 -28.33
C ALA A 4 -15.24 11.71 -27.43
N CYS A 5 -14.01 11.46 -27.91
CA CYS A 5 -12.95 10.84 -27.11
C CYS A 5 -12.54 11.73 -25.94
N PHE A 6 -12.41 13.03 -26.17
CA PHE A 6 -12.11 14.02 -25.14
C PHE A 6 -13.22 14.08 -24.08
N LEU A 7 -14.49 14.19 -24.48
CA LEU A 7 -15.62 14.20 -23.55
C LEU A 7 -15.70 12.90 -22.73
N ARG A 8 -15.45 11.74 -23.37
CA ARG A 8 -15.39 10.45 -22.67
C ARG A 8 -14.23 10.40 -21.67
N TYR A 9 -13.05 10.87 -22.06
CA TYR A 9 -11.91 10.96 -21.16
C TYR A 9 -12.20 11.88 -19.97
N CYS A 10 -12.75 13.07 -20.21
CA CYS A 10 -13.15 14.02 -19.17
C CYS A 10 -14.19 13.42 -18.22
N LEU A 11 -15.20 12.72 -18.73
CA LEU A 11 -16.16 11.98 -17.91
C LEU A 11 -15.43 10.99 -17.01
N PHE A 12 -14.50 10.20 -17.57
CA PHE A 12 -13.83 9.16 -16.80
C PHE A 12 -12.90 9.73 -15.73
N THR A 13 -12.14 10.77 -16.05
CA THR A 13 -11.28 11.46 -15.08
C THR A 13 -12.09 12.14 -13.99
N THR A 14 -13.25 12.72 -14.32
CA THR A 14 -14.13 13.37 -13.34
C THR A 14 -14.73 12.35 -12.38
N THR A 15 -15.12 11.18 -12.89
CA THR A 15 -15.62 10.07 -12.05
C THR A 15 -14.56 9.53 -11.11
N ASP A 16 -13.31 9.38 -11.58
CA ASP A 16 -12.19 9.01 -10.71
C ASP A 16 -11.97 10.04 -9.59
N GLN A 17 -11.98 11.33 -9.94
CA GLN A 17 -11.84 12.40 -8.97
C GLN A 17 -12.98 12.41 -7.95
N LEU A 18 -14.23 12.21 -8.39
CA LEU A 18 -15.40 12.12 -7.53
C LEU A 18 -15.28 10.95 -6.55
N ILE A 19 -14.91 9.75 -7.02
CA ILE A 19 -14.75 8.58 -6.15
C ILE A 19 -13.62 8.82 -5.15
N LEU A 20 -12.50 9.43 -5.56
CA LEU A 20 -11.43 9.81 -4.65
C LEU A 20 -11.90 10.82 -3.59
N MET A 21 -12.71 11.81 -3.97
CA MET A 21 -13.32 12.76 -3.04
C MET A 21 -14.23 12.06 -2.04
N VAL A 22 -15.06 11.11 -2.49
CA VAL A 22 -15.92 10.29 -1.62
C VAL A 22 -15.06 9.51 -0.63
N GLN A 23 -14.02 8.80 -1.09
CA GLN A 23 -13.14 8.04 -0.20
C GLN A 23 -12.44 8.92 0.84
N ARG A 24 -11.96 10.11 0.43
CA ARG A 24 -11.39 11.10 1.34
C ARG A 24 -12.42 11.59 2.35
N ARG A 25 -13.62 11.93 1.89
CA ARG A 25 -14.71 12.38 2.78
C ARG A 25 -15.07 11.32 3.82
N ILE A 26 -15.12 10.03 3.44
CA ILE A 26 -15.37 8.94 4.41
C ILE A 26 -14.23 8.85 5.43
N ALA A 27 -12.98 9.00 4.99
CA ALA A 27 -11.83 9.02 5.89
C ALA A 27 -11.87 10.24 6.83
N ASP A 28 -12.31 11.40 6.35
CA ASP A 28 -12.48 12.60 7.17
C ASP A 28 -13.57 12.42 8.22
N LEU A 29 -14.72 11.85 7.85
CA LEU A 29 -15.79 11.54 8.80
C LEU A 29 -15.32 10.59 9.90
N TRP A 30 -14.58 9.54 9.51
CA TRP A 30 -13.96 8.63 10.48
C TRP A 30 -12.97 9.36 11.39
N ARG A 31 -12.12 10.23 10.85
CA ARG A 31 -11.13 10.99 11.64
C ARG A 31 -11.80 11.96 12.61
N GLN A 32 -12.86 12.64 12.20
CA GLN A 32 -13.64 13.54 13.06
C GLN A 32 -14.27 12.76 14.20
N ALA A 33 -15.01 11.68 13.91
CA ALA A 33 -15.60 10.83 14.93
C ALA A 33 -14.53 10.21 15.86
N ALA A 34 -13.34 9.91 15.35
CA ALA A 34 -12.23 9.36 16.15
C ALA A 34 -11.48 10.38 17.00
N ALA A 35 -11.64 11.68 16.73
CA ALA A 35 -11.09 12.75 17.57
C ALA A 35 -11.91 12.92 18.86
N ASP A 36 -13.21 12.67 18.79
CA ASP A 36 -14.14 12.77 19.93
C ASP A 36 -14.10 11.52 20.84
N VAL A 37 -13.41 10.46 20.41
CA VAL A 37 -13.28 9.21 21.18
C VAL A 37 -12.03 9.26 22.06
N PRO A 38 -12.16 9.13 23.39
CA PRO A 38 -11.01 9.14 24.30
C PRO A 38 -10.02 8.01 23.99
N ALA A 39 -8.72 8.30 24.17
CA ALA A 39 -7.63 7.39 23.83
C ALA A 39 -7.57 6.14 24.74
N THR A 40 -8.09 6.25 25.97
CA THR A 40 -8.09 5.18 26.96
C THR A 40 -9.42 4.44 26.98
N VAL A 41 -9.31 3.10 26.93
CA VAL A 41 -10.42 2.19 27.17
C VAL A 41 -11.02 2.48 28.54
N ASN A 42 -12.30 2.88 28.58
CA ASN A 42 -12.92 3.47 29.76
C ASN A 42 -13.35 2.43 30.80
N TRP A 43 -12.37 1.71 31.37
CA TRP A 43 -12.58 0.83 32.51
C TRP A 43 -13.29 1.55 33.66
N ALA A 44 -12.97 2.82 33.89
CA ALA A 44 -13.59 3.63 34.93
C ALA A 44 -15.11 3.80 34.73
N ALA A 45 -15.58 4.02 33.50
CA ALA A 45 -17.02 4.07 33.23
C ALA A 45 -17.69 2.71 33.41
N MET A 46 -17.06 1.61 32.97
CA MET A 46 -17.60 0.27 33.20
C MET A 46 -17.72 -0.07 34.69
N TYR A 47 -16.71 0.28 35.49
CA TYR A 47 -16.76 0.15 36.94
C TYR A 47 -17.84 1.04 37.57
N LYS A 48 -18.06 2.25 37.04
CA LYS A 48 -19.11 3.16 37.51
C LYS A 48 -20.51 2.62 37.19
N THR A 49 -20.70 2.00 36.03
CA THR A 49 -21.94 1.30 35.65
C THR A 49 -22.18 0.09 36.55
N LEU A 50 -21.15 -0.72 36.80
CA LEU A 50 -21.20 -1.83 37.76
C LEU A 50 -21.61 -1.35 39.15
N LEU A 51 -20.98 -0.27 39.65
CA LEU A 51 -21.36 0.37 40.92
C LEU A 51 -22.83 0.82 40.93
N GLY A 52 -23.33 1.38 39.84
CA GLY A 52 -24.74 1.77 39.71
C GLY A 52 -25.70 0.56 39.71
N GLU A 53 -25.36 -0.51 39.00
CA GLU A 53 -26.12 -1.76 38.96
C GLU A 53 -26.14 -2.44 40.35
N LEU A 54 -25.01 -2.42 41.07
CA LEU A 54 -24.88 -2.92 42.45
C LEU A 54 -25.72 -2.09 43.44
N VAL A 55 -25.70 -0.76 43.32
CA VAL A 55 -26.53 0.13 44.13
C VAL A 55 -28.02 -0.14 43.87
N ALA A 56 -28.41 -0.30 42.60
CA ALA A 56 -29.80 -0.63 42.23
C ALA A 56 -30.25 -1.99 42.79
N LEU A 57 -29.37 -3.00 42.78
CA LEU A 57 -29.60 -4.30 43.42
C LEU A 57 -29.76 -4.18 44.93
N SER A 58 -28.96 -3.34 45.58
CA SER A 58 -29.05 -3.10 47.04
C SER A 58 -30.30 -2.30 47.46
N ALA A 59 -30.86 -1.49 46.55
CA ALA A 59 -32.05 -0.68 46.78
C ALA A 59 -33.38 -1.45 46.63
N GLN A 60 -33.35 -2.65 46.05
CA GLN A 60 -34.50 -3.56 45.98
C GLN A 60 -34.63 -4.28 47.34
N GLY A 61 -35.40 -3.67 48.25
CA GLY A 61 -35.64 -4.25 49.58
C GLY A 61 -36.28 -5.65 49.54
N ALA A 62 -35.94 -6.46 50.55
CA ALA A 62 -36.47 -7.80 50.85
C ALA A 62 -36.22 -8.90 49.81
N VAL A 63 -35.02 -8.94 49.21
CA VAL A 63 -34.55 -10.14 48.49
C VAL A 63 -33.90 -11.12 49.48
N PRO A 64 -34.23 -12.43 49.48
CA PRO A 64 -33.56 -13.43 50.30
C PRO A 64 -32.05 -13.50 50.03
N ASP A 65 -31.25 -13.70 51.08
CA ASP A 65 -29.77 -13.60 51.05
C ASP A 65 -29.11 -14.52 50.00
N ALA A 66 -29.71 -15.70 49.78
CA ALA A 66 -29.27 -16.67 48.77
C ALA A 66 -29.53 -16.18 47.33
N GLU A 67 -30.66 -15.51 47.08
CA GLU A 67 -31.02 -14.97 45.77
C GLU A 67 -30.19 -13.72 45.45
N LEU A 68 -29.88 -12.90 46.46
CA LEU A 68 -28.99 -11.76 46.32
C LEU A 68 -27.56 -12.20 45.93
N ARG A 69 -27.01 -13.24 46.56
CA ARG A 69 -25.69 -13.81 46.18
C ARG A 69 -25.69 -14.33 44.75
N ALA A 70 -26.71 -15.09 44.34
CA ALA A 70 -26.79 -15.61 42.99
C ALA A 70 -26.86 -14.48 41.94
N ARG A 71 -27.62 -13.41 42.20
CA ARG A 71 -27.70 -12.24 41.32
C ARG A 71 -26.37 -11.45 41.28
N LEU A 72 -25.68 -11.31 42.41
CA LEU A 72 -24.35 -10.70 42.48
C LEU A 72 -23.30 -11.50 41.70
N GLU A 73 -23.23 -12.81 41.89
CA GLU A 73 -22.31 -13.69 41.15
C GLU A 73 -22.58 -13.66 39.66
N ALA A 74 -23.85 -13.69 39.25
CA ALA A 74 -24.24 -13.56 37.85
C ALA A 74 -23.78 -12.23 37.26
N LEU A 75 -24.01 -11.12 37.97
CA LEU A 75 -23.67 -9.77 37.50
C LEU A 75 -22.15 -9.54 37.44
N ILE A 76 -21.39 -10.05 38.41
CA ILE A 76 -19.93 -10.02 38.39
C ILE A 76 -19.39 -10.88 37.24
N THR A 77 -19.91 -12.09 37.06
CA THR A 77 -19.50 -12.99 35.96
C THR A 77 -19.80 -12.38 34.60
N GLU A 78 -20.96 -11.73 34.46
CA GLU A 78 -21.34 -11.04 33.22
C GLU A 78 -20.44 -9.82 32.97
N THR A 79 -20.12 -9.05 34.00
CA THR A 79 -19.24 -7.87 33.90
C THR A 79 -17.79 -8.27 33.60
N GLN A 80 -17.31 -9.37 34.16
CA GLN A 80 -15.99 -9.94 33.81
C GLN A 80 -15.94 -10.45 32.37
N LYS A 81 -17.07 -10.93 31.82
CA LYS A 81 -17.19 -11.32 30.41
C LYS A 81 -17.33 -10.11 29.47
N ARG A 82 -17.81 -8.95 29.96
CA ARG A 82 -17.91 -7.73 29.16
C ARG A 82 -16.51 -7.25 28.80
N LYS A 83 -16.12 -7.44 27.54
CA LYS A 83 -14.94 -6.77 26.99
C LYS A 83 -15.27 -5.30 26.78
N PRO A 84 -14.38 -4.38 27.15
CA PRO A 84 -14.62 -2.97 26.90
C PRO A 84 -14.76 -2.71 25.40
N PRO A 85 -15.60 -1.73 25.00
CA PRO A 85 -15.79 -1.42 23.60
C PRO A 85 -14.45 -1.01 22.99
N SER A 86 -14.13 -1.59 21.83
CA SER A 86 -12.93 -1.18 21.10
C SER A 86 -13.07 0.27 20.65
N ARG A 87 -11.95 0.99 20.51
CA ARG A 87 -11.95 2.35 19.96
C ARG A 87 -12.73 2.43 18.63
N ALA A 88 -12.55 1.43 17.76
CA ALA A 88 -13.29 1.33 16.50
C ALA A 88 -14.81 1.14 16.69
N SER A 89 -15.27 0.54 17.80
CA SER A 89 -16.68 0.50 18.14
C SER A 89 -17.23 1.88 18.51
N LEU A 90 -16.53 2.60 19.38
CA LEU A 90 -16.91 3.94 19.81
C LEU A 90 -16.94 4.93 18.63
N VAL A 91 -15.98 4.85 17.71
CA VAL A 91 -15.99 5.67 16.48
C VAL A 91 -17.23 5.39 15.62
N ARG A 92 -17.64 4.12 15.53
CA ARG A 92 -18.86 3.75 14.78
C ARG A 92 -20.11 4.30 15.46
N GLU A 93 -20.17 4.27 16.78
CA GLU A 93 -21.27 4.88 17.55
C GLU A 93 -21.33 6.40 17.31
N GLY A 94 -20.18 7.10 17.38
CA GLY A 94 -20.13 8.54 17.07
C GLY A 94 -20.59 8.88 15.65
N LEU A 95 -20.33 8.01 14.66
CA LEU A 95 -20.84 8.18 13.30
C LEU A 95 -22.36 7.94 13.18
N ILE A 96 -22.91 7.03 13.99
CA ILE A 96 -24.36 6.77 14.07
C ILE A 96 -25.05 7.98 14.71
N ASP A 97 -24.52 8.50 15.81
CA ASP A 97 -25.08 9.67 16.50
C ASP A 97 -24.96 10.93 15.61
N GLY A 98 -23.84 11.08 14.90
CA GLY A 98 -23.55 12.15 13.96
C GLY A 98 -23.98 11.89 12.51
N ILE A 99 -25.14 11.27 12.26
CA ILE A 99 -25.47 10.69 10.94
C ILE A 99 -25.61 11.68 9.76
N ARG A 100 -25.89 12.98 10.00
CA ARG A 100 -26.28 13.93 8.93
C ARG A 100 -25.28 13.98 7.75
N PRO A 101 -23.96 14.07 7.97
CA PRO A 101 -22.98 14.09 6.87
C PRO A 101 -22.89 12.76 6.13
N VAL A 102 -23.06 11.63 6.83
CA VAL A 102 -23.08 10.28 6.23
C VAL A 102 -24.28 10.14 5.30
N ARG A 103 -25.47 10.53 5.77
CA ARG A 103 -26.71 10.53 4.98
C ARG A 103 -26.61 11.39 3.73
N SER A 104 -26.11 12.63 3.88
CA SER A 104 -25.91 13.54 2.74
C SER A 104 -25.00 12.93 1.68
N LEU A 105 -23.90 12.29 2.11
CA LEU A 105 -22.98 11.60 1.20
C LEU A 105 -23.65 10.40 0.52
N LEU A 106 -24.39 9.56 1.28
CA LEU A 106 -25.12 8.41 0.74
C LEU A 106 -26.14 8.82 -0.33
N VAL A 107 -26.91 9.88 -0.08
CA VAL A 107 -27.89 10.41 -1.05
C VAL A 107 -27.20 10.88 -2.34
N ALA A 108 -26.01 11.47 -2.25
CA ALA A 108 -25.25 11.90 -3.42
C ALA A 108 -24.71 10.70 -4.21
N ILE A 109 -24.10 9.73 -3.53
CA ILE A 109 -23.46 8.58 -4.18
C ILE A 109 -24.47 7.52 -4.67
N ALA A 110 -25.67 7.47 -4.10
CA ALA A 110 -26.75 6.57 -4.55
C ALA A 110 -27.21 6.86 -5.99
N LYS A 111 -26.92 8.05 -6.53
CA LYS A 111 -27.25 8.44 -7.91
C LYS A 111 -26.27 7.87 -8.95
N LEU A 112 -25.13 7.34 -8.51
CA LEU A 112 -24.08 6.85 -9.39
C LEU A 112 -24.42 5.43 -9.89
N PRO A 113 -24.06 5.09 -11.15
CA PRO A 113 -24.36 3.78 -11.72
C PRO A 113 -23.33 2.74 -11.26
N TRP A 114 -23.45 2.34 -9.98
CA TRP A 114 -22.62 1.29 -9.40
C TRP A 114 -22.88 -0.06 -10.05
N GLN A 115 -21.81 -0.79 -10.34
CA GLN A 115 -21.85 -2.15 -10.90
C GLN A 115 -21.08 -3.12 -10.01
N ALA A 116 -21.48 -4.37 -10.01
CA ALA A 116 -20.80 -5.48 -9.35
C ALA A 116 -20.92 -6.75 -10.20
N THR A 117 -20.03 -7.71 -9.95
CA THR A 117 -20.16 -9.06 -10.51
C THR A 117 -21.19 -9.81 -9.68
N GLY A 118 -22.42 -9.95 -10.20
CA GLY A 118 -23.52 -10.61 -9.49
C GLY A 118 -24.10 -9.77 -8.35
N GLU A 119 -24.76 -10.44 -7.41
CA GLU A 119 -25.36 -9.79 -6.23
C GLU A 119 -24.26 -9.37 -5.24
N HIS A 120 -24.30 -8.10 -4.83
CA HIS A 120 -23.34 -7.55 -3.87
C HIS A 120 -24.05 -6.79 -2.75
N PRO A 121 -23.77 -7.10 -1.46
CA PRO A 121 -24.46 -6.50 -0.31
C PRO A 121 -24.47 -4.97 -0.33
N ALA A 122 -23.33 -4.35 -0.67
CA ALA A 122 -23.23 -2.89 -0.72
C ALA A 122 -24.21 -2.23 -1.72
N ILE A 123 -24.46 -2.85 -2.89
CA ILE A 123 -25.42 -2.30 -3.88
C ILE A 123 -26.85 -2.58 -3.45
N GLU A 124 -27.12 -3.79 -2.94
CA GLU A 124 -28.43 -4.19 -2.44
C GLU A 124 -28.93 -3.23 -1.32
N TYR A 125 -28.12 -3.00 -0.29
CA TYR A 125 -28.50 -2.11 0.81
C TYR A 125 -28.51 -0.64 0.39
N LEU A 126 -27.68 -0.22 -0.58
CA LEU A 126 -27.75 1.12 -1.14
C LEU A 126 -29.08 1.36 -1.86
N ALA A 127 -29.56 0.39 -2.65
CA ALA A 127 -30.86 0.46 -3.31
C ALA A 127 -32.02 0.47 -2.29
N LYS A 128 -31.94 -0.36 -1.23
CA LYS A 128 -32.93 -0.33 -0.13
C LYS A 128 -32.96 1.03 0.57
N LEU A 129 -31.79 1.61 0.89
CA LEU A 129 -31.70 2.95 1.50
C LEU A 129 -32.27 4.02 0.56
N GLN A 130 -31.99 3.96 -0.74
CA GLN A 130 -32.55 4.88 -1.72
C GLN A 130 -34.08 4.83 -1.75
N ALA A 131 -34.66 3.63 -1.74
CA ALA A 131 -36.11 3.47 -1.67
C ALA A 131 -36.71 4.05 -0.36
N LEU A 132 -36.00 3.91 0.76
CA LEU A 132 -36.43 4.48 2.05
C LEU A 132 -36.31 6.01 2.08
N TYR A 133 -35.27 6.59 1.46
CA TYR A 133 -35.12 8.04 1.31
C TYR A 133 -36.23 8.65 0.46
N LEU A 134 -36.62 7.98 -0.64
CA LEU A 134 -37.72 8.42 -1.49
C LEU A 134 -39.07 8.43 -0.75
N LYS A 135 -39.26 7.49 0.18
CA LYS A 135 -40.44 7.43 1.06
C LYS A 135 -40.37 8.40 2.25
N GLY A 136 -39.26 9.11 2.44
CA GLY A 136 -39.03 9.98 3.60
C GLY A 136 -38.95 9.23 4.93
N SER A 137 -38.73 7.91 4.92
CA SER A 137 -38.66 7.12 6.15
C SER A 137 -37.39 7.43 6.94
N ARG A 138 -37.53 7.51 8.26
CA ARG A 138 -36.41 7.63 9.21
C ARG A 138 -36.25 6.39 10.09
N LYS A 139 -37.11 5.39 9.90
CA LYS A 139 -37.15 4.14 10.68
C LYS A 139 -36.92 2.96 9.76
N LEU A 140 -36.11 2.01 10.25
CA LEU A 140 -35.85 0.77 9.53
C LEU A 140 -37.06 -0.18 9.67
N PRO A 141 -37.63 -0.74 8.58
CA PRO A 141 -38.70 -1.74 8.68
C PRO A 141 -38.23 -3.00 9.40
N VAL A 142 -39.05 -3.61 10.28
CA VAL A 142 -38.65 -4.69 11.21
C VAL A 142 -38.05 -5.92 10.48
N GLU A 143 -38.49 -6.18 9.26
CA GLU A 143 -38.04 -7.30 8.42
C GLU A 143 -36.60 -7.16 7.89
N VAL A 144 -36.02 -5.95 7.93
CA VAL A 144 -34.70 -5.72 7.35
C VAL A 144 -33.62 -6.16 8.33
N VAL A 145 -33.01 -7.31 8.03
CA VAL A 145 -31.78 -7.80 8.66
C VAL A 145 -30.64 -7.69 7.64
N ALA A 146 -29.43 -7.32 8.11
CA ALA A 146 -28.27 -7.10 7.25
C ALA A 146 -27.05 -7.95 7.61
N PRO A 147 -27.15 -9.30 7.55
CA PRO A 147 -26.06 -10.14 8.02
C PRO A 147 -24.82 -10.07 7.13
N SER A 148 -25.01 -9.83 5.83
CA SER A 148 -23.96 -9.74 4.82
C SER A 148 -23.12 -8.46 4.88
N LEU A 149 -23.53 -7.44 5.66
CA LEU A 149 -22.69 -6.27 5.98
C LEU A 149 -21.65 -6.55 7.08
N GLY A 150 -21.74 -7.73 7.70
CA GLY A 150 -20.80 -8.23 8.72
C GLY A 150 -21.37 -8.20 10.14
N MET A 151 -20.96 -9.19 10.94
CA MET A 151 -21.41 -9.38 12.34
C MET A 151 -21.25 -8.12 13.20
N ILE A 152 -20.21 -7.34 12.91
CA ILE A 152 -19.85 -6.09 13.60
C ILE A 152 -20.99 -5.06 13.59
N TRP A 153 -21.83 -5.06 12.54
CA TRP A 153 -22.96 -4.13 12.39
C TRP A 153 -24.30 -4.74 12.82
N GLN A 154 -24.40 -6.08 12.88
CA GLN A 154 -25.66 -6.76 13.20
C GLN A 154 -26.21 -6.32 14.55
N VAL A 155 -25.36 -6.19 15.58
CA VAL A 155 -25.79 -5.76 16.91
C VAL A 155 -26.47 -4.37 16.87
N SER A 156 -25.91 -3.43 16.10
CA SER A 156 -26.46 -2.07 15.97
C SER A 156 -27.70 -2.01 15.06
N ILE A 157 -27.76 -2.84 14.02
CA ILE A 157 -28.88 -2.89 13.06
C ILE A 157 -30.10 -3.63 13.66
N SER A 158 -29.86 -4.61 14.53
CA SER A 158 -30.91 -5.32 15.27
C SER A 158 -31.38 -4.58 16.52
N SER A 159 -30.96 -3.32 16.72
CA SER A 159 -31.42 -2.48 17.82
C SER A 159 -32.96 -2.37 17.85
N PRO A 160 -33.60 -2.42 19.04
CA PRO A 160 -35.03 -2.19 19.17
C PRO A 160 -35.42 -0.76 18.77
N ASP A 161 -34.49 0.20 18.92
CA ASP A 161 -34.65 1.54 18.35
C ASP A 161 -34.46 1.49 16.83
N ARG A 162 -35.59 1.58 16.11
CA ARG A 162 -35.63 1.51 14.65
C ARG A 162 -35.05 2.75 13.96
N GLU A 163 -34.93 3.89 14.63
CA GLU A 163 -34.24 5.06 14.09
C GLU A 163 -32.73 4.86 14.16
N ARG A 164 -32.22 4.39 15.31
CA ARG A 164 -30.81 4.03 15.48
C ARG A 164 -30.39 2.88 14.57
N ALA A 165 -31.27 1.88 14.39
CA ALA A 165 -31.06 0.80 13.43
C ALA A 165 -30.94 1.29 11.98
N PHE A 166 -31.73 2.29 11.59
CA PHE A 166 -31.66 2.91 10.27
C PHE A 166 -30.32 3.63 10.07
N GLN A 167 -29.90 4.41 11.06
CA GLN A 167 -28.60 5.11 11.07
C GLN A 167 -27.42 4.12 11.01
N ALA A 168 -27.51 3.01 11.76
CA ALA A 168 -26.51 1.95 11.72
C ALA A 168 -26.42 1.31 10.33
N LEU A 169 -27.55 1.08 9.65
CA LEU A 169 -27.57 0.55 8.29
C LEU A 169 -26.93 1.54 7.29
N GLU A 170 -27.18 2.84 7.43
CA GLU A 170 -26.57 3.90 6.62
C GLU A 170 -25.04 3.86 6.74
N VAL A 171 -24.51 3.88 7.96
CA VAL A 171 -23.06 3.82 8.19
C VAL A 171 -22.49 2.50 7.67
N ALA A 172 -23.12 1.36 7.98
CA ALA A 172 -22.67 0.05 7.52
C ALA A 172 -22.59 -0.03 5.98
N THR A 173 -23.61 0.48 5.28
CA THR A 173 -23.65 0.50 3.82
C THR A 173 -22.55 1.39 3.23
N LEU A 174 -22.31 2.56 3.83
CA LEU A 174 -21.24 3.46 3.39
C LEU A 174 -19.85 2.80 3.49
N PHE A 175 -19.56 2.11 4.60
CA PHE A 175 -18.29 1.40 4.79
C PHE A 175 -18.17 0.16 3.91
N ALA A 176 -19.26 -0.57 3.70
CA ALA A 176 -19.29 -1.70 2.78
C ALA A 176 -19.02 -1.24 1.33
N LEU A 177 -19.63 -0.14 0.89
CA LEU A 177 -19.35 0.46 -0.42
C LEU A 177 -17.90 0.94 -0.53
N ARG A 178 -17.36 1.61 0.50
CA ARG A 178 -15.94 2.01 0.53
C ARG A 178 -15.01 0.80 0.37
N ARG A 179 -15.28 -0.29 1.08
CA ARG A 179 -14.49 -1.53 1.00
C ARG A 179 -14.59 -2.14 -0.40
N ALA A 180 -15.80 -2.24 -0.94
CA ALA A 180 -16.09 -2.83 -2.24
C ALA A 180 -15.46 -2.03 -3.41
N VAL A 181 -15.52 -0.70 -3.35
CA VAL A 181 -14.85 0.16 -4.33
C VAL A 181 -13.32 0.06 -4.20
N ARG A 182 -12.78 -0.17 -3.00
CA ARG A 182 -11.34 -0.32 -2.78
C ARG A 182 -10.82 -1.66 -3.28
N ASN A 183 -11.51 -2.76 -3.02
CA ASN A 183 -11.10 -4.08 -3.51
C ASN A 183 -11.54 -4.35 -4.97
N GLY A 184 -12.34 -3.46 -5.58
CA GLY A 184 -12.80 -3.58 -6.97
C GLY A 184 -13.95 -4.57 -7.19
N SER A 185 -14.65 -5.01 -6.13
CA SER A 185 -15.89 -5.81 -6.26
C SER A 185 -17.08 -4.97 -6.70
N VAL A 186 -17.05 -3.66 -6.42
CA VAL A 186 -18.00 -2.68 -6.93
C VAL A 186 -17.23 -1.60 -7.70
N TRP A 187 -17.73 -1.21 -8.86
CA TRP A 187 -17.08 -0.24 -9.75
C TRP A 187 -18.07 0.65 -10.49
N ILE A 188 -17.54 1.58 -11.27
CA ILE A 188 -18.30 2.39 -12.23
C ILE A 188 -17.66 2.21 -13.60
N GLU A 189 -18.44 1.88 -14.64
CA GLU A 189 -17.91 1.60 -15.99
C GLU A 189 -17.13 2.76 -16.59
N HIS A 190 -17.60 3.98 -16.36
CA HIS A 190 -16.96 5.18 -16.84
C HIS A 190 -15.88 5.69 -15.86
N SER A 191 -15.06 4.79 -15.31
CA SER A 191 -13.90 5.09 -14.46
C SER A 191 -12.61 4.57 -15.10
N LEU A 192 -11.47 5.25 -14.89
CA LEU A 192 -10.15 4.75 -15.30
C LEU A 192 -9.55 3.87 -14.20
N SER A 193 -9.55 4.35 -12.97
CA SER A 193 -8.87 3.73 -11.82
C SER A 193 -9.77 2.75 -11.06
N PHE A 194 -11.06 3.08 -10.91
CA PHE A 194 -12.06 2.31 -10.16
C PHE A 194 -12.87 1.40 -11.06
N ARG A 195 -12.16 0.49 -11.72
CA ARG A 195 -12.74 -0.56 -12.56
C ARG A 195 -12.92 -1.85 -11.79
N GLY A 196 -13.81 -2.71 -12.31
CA GLY A 196 -14.03 -4.04 -11.76
C GLY A 196 -12.76 -4.87 -11.75
N ARG A 197 -12.59 -5.69 -10.71
CA ARG A 197 -11.35 -6.46 -10.48
C ARG A 197 -10.96 -7.35 -11.65
N ALA A 198 -11.93 -7.89 -12.41
CA ALA A 198 -11.68 -8.69 -13.60
C ALA A 198 -10.78 -7.99 -14.63
N ARG A 199 -10.77 -6.65 -14.67
CA ARG A 199 -9.89 -5.86 -15.56
C ARG A 199 -8.41 -5.89 -15.17
N LEU A 200 -8.06 -6.42 -14.00
CA LEU A 200 -6.66 -6.68 -13.63
C LEU A 200 -6.10 -7.90 -14.37
N PHE A 201 -6.97 -8.78 -14.84
CA PHE A 201 -6.64 -10.05 -15.47
C PHE A 201 -6.81 -9.93 -16.98
N PHE A 202 -6.11 -10.77 -17.73
CA PHE A 202 -6.48 -10.99 -19.11
C PHE A 202 -7.89 -11.56 -19.20
N THR A 203 -8.54 -11.42 -20.35
CA THR A 203 -9.82 -12.11 -20.55
C THR A 203 -9.60 -13.62 -20.53
N ASP A 204 -10.63 -14.37 -20.15
CA ASP A 204 -10.54 -15.83 -20.04
C ASP A 204 -10.16 -16.45 -21.38
N GLU A 205 -10.67 -15.93 -22.51
CA GLU A 205 -10.33 -16.42 -23.84
C GLU A 205 -8.85 -16.24 -24.14
N ARG A 206 -8.29 -15.08 -23.79
CA ARG A 206 -6.87 -14.79 -23.97
C ARG A 206 -6.02 -15.66 -23.04
N TRP A 207 -6.44 -15.83 -21.80
CA TRP A 207 -5.72 -16.67 -20.84
C TRP A 207 -5.67 -18.13 -21.28
N GLN A 208 -6.78 -18.68 -21.76
CA GLN A 208 -6.81 -20.05 -22.30
C GLN A 208 -5.85 -20.23 -23.48
N ALA A 209 -5.74 -19.22 -24.35
CA ALA A 209 -4.85 -19.27 -25.50
C ALA A 209 -3.35 -19.07 -25.15
N GLU A 210 -3.04 -18.22 -24.18
CA GLU A 210 -1.68 -17.76 -23.89
C GLU A 210 -1.07 -18.30 -22.59
N SER A 211 -1.84 -18.93 -21.71
CA SER A 211 -1.42 -19.36 -20.36
C SER A 211 -0.07 -20.06 -20.36
N LYS A 212 0.11 -21.09 -21.20
CA LYS A 212 1.37 -21.85 -21.31
C LYS A 212 2.59 -20.96 -21.56
N LYS A 213 2.46 -19.91 -22.38
CA LYS A 213 3.54 -18.96 -22.66
C LYS A 213 3.86 -18.12 -21.44
N HIS A 214 2.84 -17.71 -20.69
CA HIS A 214 2.99 -16.92 -19.46
C HIS A 214 3.62 -17.74 -18.33
N TYR A 215 3.21 -19.01 -18.14
CA TYR A 215 3.88 -19.92 -17.21
C TYR A 215 5.37 -20.07 -17.54
N ALA A 216 5.71 -20.26 -18.81
CA ALA A 216 7.11 -20.35 -19.25
C ALA A 216 7.89 -19.05 -19.00
N ARG A 217 7.29 -17.89 -19.34
CA ARG A 217 7.92 -16.57 -19.13
C ARG A 217 8.20 -16.28 -17.66
N LEU A 218 7.29 -16.66 -16.76
CA LEU A 218 7.46 -16.51 -15.32
C LEU A 218 8.33 -17.61 -14.70
N SER A 219 8.76 -18.61 -15.47
CA SER A 219 9.46 -19.79 -14.97
C SER A 219 8.70 -20.52 -13.86
N LEU A 220 7.36 -20.56 -13.97
CA LEU A 220 6.47 -21.18 -12.99
C LEU A 220 5.93 -22.53 -13.48
N PRO A 221 5.81 -23.53 -12.61
CA PRO A 221 5.21 -24.81 -12.98
C PRO A 221 3.69 -24.71 -13.11
N SER A 222 3.12 -25.53 -14.00
CA SER A 222 1.66 -25.65 -14.15
C SER A 222 0.98 -26.24 -12.90
N LYS A 223 1.68 -27.10 -12.16
CA LYS A 223 1.20 -27.68 -10.91
C LYS A 223 1.75 -26.91 -9.71
N ALA A 224 0.85 -26.39 -8.89
CA ALA A 224 1.16 -25.68 -7.65
C ALA A 224 2.07 -26.49 -6.71
N ALA A 225 1.80 -27.80 -6.55
CA ALA A 225 2.58 -28.69 -5.69
C ALA A 225 4.08 -28.70 -6.03
N THR A 226 4.43 -28.57 -7.32
CA THR A 226 5.84 -28.52 -7.76
C THR A 226 6.53 -27.25 -7.28
N PHE A 227 5.82 -26.13 -7.24
CA PHE A 227 6.32 -24.86 -6.71
C PHE A 227 6.38 -24.87 -5.18
N LEU A 228 5.35 -25.41 -4.53
CA LEU A 228 5.20 -25.40 -3.07
C LEU A 228 6.13 -26.38 -2.38
N LYS A 229 6.39 -27.57 -2.93
CA LYS A 229 7.25 -28.59 -2.32
C LYS A 229 8.62 -28.05 -1.82
N PRO A 230 9.45 -27.38 -2.66
CA PRO A 230 10.71 -26.82 -2.19
C PRO A 230 10.52 -25.67 -1.19
N LEU A 231 9.45 -24.88 -1.31
CA LEU A 231 9.16 -23.79 -0.36
C LEU A 231 8.77 -24.33 1.02
N LEU A 232 7.93 -25.35 1.09
CA LEU A 232 7.53 -26.00 2.33
C LEU A 232 8.73 -26.66 3.03
N ALA A 233 9.66 -27.25 2.26
CA ALA A 233 10.91 -27.76 2.80
C ALA A 233 11.77 -26.64 3.41
N ARG A 234 11.88 -25.49 2.72
CA ARG A 234 12.58 -24.30 3.25
C ARG A 234 11.92 -23.73 4.50
N VAL A 235 10.58 -23.70 4.55
CA VAL A 235 9.84 -23.24 5.74
C VAL A 235 10.12 -24.17 6.91
N THR A 236 10.09 -25.49 6.71
CA THR A 236 10.39 -26.47 7.76
C THR A 236 11.81 -26.28 8.29
N ALA A 237 12.80 -26.23 7.40
CA ALA A 237 14.19 -25.98 7.78
C ALA A 237 14.38 -24.61 8.48
N GLY A 238 13.64 -23.58 8.05
CA GLY A 238 13.66 -22.26 8.67
C GLY A 238 13.09 -22.27 10.09
N VAL A 239 11.97 -22.95 10.31
CA VAL A 239 11.36 -23.16 11.64
C VAL A 239 12.34 -23.87 12.58
N ASP A 240 12.98 -24.93 12.10
CA ASP A 240 14.00 -25.66 12.88
C ASP A 240 15.22 -24.79 13.20
N ALA A 241 15.67 -23.96 12.27
CA ALA A 241 16.78 -23.03 12.46
C ALA A 241 16.43 -21.93 13.48
N VAL A 242 15.22 -21.37 13.43
CA VAL A 242 14.75 -20.38 14.40
C VAL A 242 14.63 -21.00 15.78
N ALA A 243 14.10 -22.22 15.89
CA ALA A 243 14.04 -22.95 17.16
C ALA A 243 15.45 -23.24 17.71
N ALA A 244 16.41 -23.60 16.86
CA ALA A 244 17.80 -23.78 17.27
C ALA A 244 18.43 -22.48 17.79
N ALA A 245 18.19 -21.36 17.11
CA ALA A 245 18.67 -20.03 17.53
C ALA A 245 18.04 -19.57 18.85
N ALA A 246 16.78 -19.94 19.09
CA ALA A 246 16.11 -19.69 20.37
C ALA A 246 16.75 -20.52 21.51
N ARG A 247 17.03 -21.81 21.27
CA ARG A 247 17.72 -22.68 22.24
C ARG A 247 19.14 -22.20 22.57
N SER A 248 19.86 -21.66 21.58
CA SER A 248 21.22 -21.15 21.78
C SER A 248 21.27 -19.74 22.39
N GLY A 249 20.12 -19.09 22.62
CA GLY A 249 20.03 -17.74 23.19
C GLY A 249 20.44 -16.61 22.23
N VAL A 250 20.63 -16.90 20.94
CA VAL A 250 20.91 -15.89 19.90
C VAL A 250 19.64 -15.10 19.60
N LEU A 251 18.50 -15.79 19.64
CA LEU A 251 17.17 -15.22 19.55
C LEU A 251 16.45 -15.41 20.88
N ARG A 252 15.74 -14.37 21.35
CA ARG A 252 14.83 -14.53 22.49
C ARG A 252 13.39 -14.56 21.98
N VAL A 253 12.65 -15.56 22.43
CA VAL A 253 11.24 -15.75 22.10
C VAL A 253 10.46 -15.85 23.40
N ASP A 254 9.53 -14.92 23.61
CA ASP A 254 8.49 -14.99 24.64
C ASP A 254 7.12 -15.04 23.94
N ASP A 255 6.26 -14.03 24.14
CA ASP A 255 5.07 -13.80 23.30
C ASP A 255 5.44 -13.01 22.03
N GLU A 256 6.65 -12.46 21.98
CA GLU A 256 7.18 -11.66 20.91
C GLU A 256 8.57 -12.17 20.48
N LEU A 257 8.96 -11.85 19.25
CA LEU A 257 10.27 -12.21 18.71
C LEU A 257 11.29 -11.06 18.89
N HIS A 258 12.32 -11.30 19.69
CA HIS A 258 13.36 -10.32 20.01
C HIS A 258 14.68 -10.69 19.34
N LEU A 259 15.15 -9.81 18.45
CA LEU A 259 16.44 -9.93 17.79
C LEU A 259 17.33 -8.76 18.21
N SER A 260 18.50 -9.06 18.78
CA SER A 260 19.50 -8.03 19.09
C SER A 260 20.02 -7.39 17.80
N PRO A 261 20.16 -6.05 17.74
CA PRO A 261 20.80 -5.40 16.61
C PRO A 261 22.21 -5.96 16.39
N LEU A 262 22.58 -6.18 15.12
CA LEU A 262 23.95 -6.52 14.78
C LEU A 262 24.87 -5.37 15.21
N PRO A 263 26.00 -5.66 15.90
CA PRO A 263 27.00 -4.65 16.18
C PRO A 263 27.53 -4.09 14.85
N ALA A 264 27.89 -2.81 14.84
CA ALA A 264 28.60 -2.24 13.70
C ALA A 264 29.96 -2.94 13.57
N GLU A 265 30.34 -3.30 12.35
CA GLU A 265 31.69 -3.80 12.08
C GLU A 265 32.69 -2.65 12.23
N ASP A 266 33.84 -2.93 12.84
CA ASP A 266 34.94 -1.97 12.92
C ASP A 266 35.50 -1.73 11.51
N GLU A 267 35.63 -0.46 11.11
CA GLU A 267 36.18 -0.10 9.80
C GLU A 267 37.70 -0.33 9.81
N ASP A 268 38.20 -1.18 8.91
CA ASP A 268 39.63 -1.48 8.78
C ASP A 268 40.41 -0.19 8.43
N PRO A 269 41.47 0.18 9.18
CA PRO A 269 42.32 1.33 8.87
C PRO A 269 42.84 1.36 7.43
N GLU A 270 43.04 0.21 6.78
CA GLU A 270 43.45 0.14 5.38
C GLU A 270 42.37 0.67 4.42
N VAL A 271 41.08 0.50 4.74
CA VAL A 271 39.96 1.08 3.97
C VAL A 271 40.01 2.60 4.03
N THR A 272 40.26 3.16 5.22
CA THR A 272 40.40 4.61 5.39
C THR A 272 41.59 5.16 4.61
N LYS A 273 42.75 4.47 4.66
CA LYS A 273 43.94 4.86 3.88
C LYS A 273 43.69 4.80 2.38
N LEU A 274 43.05 3.74 1.90
CA LEU A 274 42.70 3.59 0.48
C LEU A 274 41.73 4.68 0.03
N ARG A 275 40.69 4.99 0.82
CA ARG A 275 39.74 6.07 0.54
C ARG A 275 40.47 7.41 0.39
N ALA A 276 41.34 7.75 1.35
CA ALA A 276 42.13 8.98 1.29
C ALA A 276 43.07 9.03 0.07
N ALA A 277 43.69 7.91 -0.30
CA ALA A 277 44.54 7.83 -1.49
C ALA A 277 43.76 7.99 -2.79
N LEU A 278 42.54 7.43 -2.87
CA LEU A 278 41.63 7.61 -4.00
C LEU A 278 41.17 9.07 -4.10
N ASP A 279 40.73 9.67 -2.99
CA ASP A 279 40.29 11.07 -2.95
C ASP A 279 41.42 12.02 -3.38
N HIS A 280 42.65 11.79 -2.90
CA HIS A 280 43.81 12.58 -3.29
C HIS A 280 44.16 12.44 -4.79
N ARG A 281 44.02 11.23 -5.35
CA ARG A 281 44.29 10.98 -6.77
C ARG A 281 43.22 11.56 -7.70
N ILE A 282 41.95 11.54 -7.29
CA ILE A 282 40.84 12.11 -8.06
C ILE A 282 40.89 13.63 -8.03
N GLY A 283 41.16 14.21 -6.86
CA GLY A 283 41.22 15.66 -6.67
C GLY A 283 39.83 16.32 -6.67
N GLU A 284 39.82 17.66 -6.71
CA GLU A 284 38.58 18.44 -6.78
C GLU A 284 38.06 18.50 -8.22
N VAL A 285 36.80 18.11 -8.43
CA VAL A 285 36.13 18.15 -9.73
C VAL A 285 34.81 18.91 -9.60
N GLN A 286 34.54 19.81 -10.55
CA GLN A 286 33.30 20.57 -10.56
C GLN A 286 32.16 19.74 -11.16
N LEU A 287 30.97 19.76 -10.54
CA LEU A 287 29.80 19.01 -11.04
C LEU A 287 29.47 19.29 -12.52
N PRO A 288 29.52 20.54 -13.03
CA PRO A 288 29.33 20.80 -14.46
C PRO A 288 30.30 20.04 -15.35
N GLU A 289 31.58 19.91 -14.97
CA GLU A 289 32.57 19.17 -15.75
C GLU A 289 32.20 17.69 -15.86
N VAL A 290 31.71 17.10 -14.77
CA VAL A 290 31.21 15.72 -14.76
C VAL A 290 30.01 15.57 -15.71
N ILE A 291 29.05 16.50 -15.65
CA ILE A 291 27.86 16.50 -16.53
C ILE A 291 28.29 16.56 -18.01
N LEU A 292 29.20 17.47 -18.35
CA LEU A 292 29.74 17.61 -19.70
C LEU A 292 30.50 16.37 -20.17
N ALA A 293 31.35 15.80 -19.31
CA ALA A 293 32.14 14.61 -19.63
C ALA A 293 31.25 13.39 -19.87
N VAL A 294 30.21 13.21 -19.05
CA VAL A 294 29.22 12.14 -19.22
C VAL A 294 28.41 12.37 -20.50
N ASP A 295 27.94 13.60 -20.77
CA ASP A 295 27.18 13.85 -21.99
C ASP A 295 28.01 13.64 -23.27
N ALA A 296 29.31 13.96 -23.24
CA ALA A 296 30.19 13.72 -24.37
C ALA A 296 30.25 12.23 -24.77
N GLN A 297 30.15 11.33 -23.80
CA GLN A 297 30.17 9.87 -24.00
C GLN A 297 28.79 9.28 -24.27
N VAL A 298 27.76 9.76 -23.56
CA VAL A 298 26.43 9.14 -23.53
C VAL A 298 25.45 9.82 -24.48
N ARG A 299 25.64 11.11 -24.75
CA ARG A 299 24.72 11.97 -25.51
C ARG A 299 23.31 11.98 -24.90
N PHE A 300 23.21 11.99 -23.57
CA PHE A 300 21.92 12.04 -22.89
C PHE A 300 21.14 13.32 -23.24
N SER A 301 21.84 14.42 -23.53
CA SER A 301 21.24 15.67 -23.98
C SER A 301 20.53 15.52 -25.32
N TRP A 302 21.07 14.70 -26.23
CA TRP A 302 20.47 14.41 -27.53
C TRP A 302 19.21 13.57 -27.37
N ILE A 303 19.22 12.63 -26.43
CA ILE A 303 18.05 11.80 -26.08
C ILE A 303 16.93 12.68 -25.52
N MET A 304 17.24 13.60 -24.60
CA MET A 304 16.26 14.53 -24.02
C MET A 304 15.65 15.46 -25.08
N LEU A 305 16.48 15.98 -26.00
CA LEU A 305 16.01 16.82 -27.10
C LEU A 305 15.34 16.01 -28.24
N GLY A 306 15.60 14.71 -28.31
CA GLY A 306 15.21 13.83 -29.42
C GLY A 306 15.99 14.09 -30.72
N ARG A 307 17.07 14.88 -30.64
CA ARG A 307 17.94 15.29 -31.75
C ARG A 307 19.22 15.91 -31.19
N GLU A 308 20.20 16.10 -32.06
CA GLU A 308 21.38 16.91 -31.73
C GLU A 308 20.99 18.36 -31.35
N PRO A 309 21.63 18.96 -30.33
CA PRO A 309 21.51 20.38 -30.02
C PRO A 309 21.93 21.25 -31.21
N ARG A 310 21.17 22.31 -31.50
CA ARG A 310 21.42 23.24 -32.61
C ARG A 310 22.49 24.28 -32.30
N SER A 311 22.78 24.51 -31.02
CA SER A 311 23.75 25.48 -30.56
C SER A 311 24.29 25.11 -29.19
N THR A 312 25.42 25.72 -28.82
CA THR A 312 26.00 25.62 -27.48
C THR A 312 25.01 26.09 -26.42
N ASP A 313 24.25 27.15 -26.68
CA ASP A 313 23.23 27.66 -25.74
C ASP A 313 22.13 26.63 -25.49
N GLU A 314 21.68 25.90 -26.52
CA GLU A 314 20.67 24.85 -26.37
C GLU A 314 21.20 23.68 -25.54
N LEU A 315 22.48 23.33 -25.70
CA LEU A 315 23.14 22.32 -24.88
C LEU A 315 23.26 22.77 -23.41
N LEU A 316 23.71 24.01 -23.17
CA LEU A 316 23.77 24.59 -21.83
C LEU A 316 22.39 24.66 -21.18
N MET A 317 21.34 24.94 -21.96
CA MET A 317 19.96 24.91 -21.49
C MET A 317 19.59 23.53 -20.94
N VAL A 318 19.95 22.43 -21.61
CA VAL A 318 19.69 21.08 -21.10
C VAL A 318 20.35 20.87 -19.74
N TYR A 319 21.64 21.21 -19.61
CA TYR A 319 22.36 21.07 -18.35
C TYR A 319 21.78 21.94 -17.24
N ALA A 320 21.46 23.20 -17.54
CA ALA A 320 20.82 24.11 -16.60
C ALA A 320 19.45 23.62 -16.16
N GLY A 321 18.66 23.03 -17.07
CA GLY A 321 17.37 22.44 -16.77
C GLY A 321 17.47 21.23 -15.83
N ILE A 322 18.44 20.34 -16.06
CA ILE A 322 18.71 19.19 -15.17
C ILE A 322 19.22 19.68 -13.82
N MET A 323 20.17 20.61 -13.78
CA MET A 323 20.67 21.20 -12.54
C MET A 323 19.53 21.86 -11.75
N ALA A 324 18.66 22.62 -12.39
CA ALA A 324 17.51 23.25 -11.72
C ALA A 324 16.51 22.24 -11.14
N HIS A 325 16.40 21.03 -11.72
CA HIS A 325 15.54 19.96 -11.18
C HIS A 325 16.25 19.11 -10.13
N GLY A 326 17.55 18.86 -10.29
CA GLY A 326 18.36 18.04 -9.40
C GLY A 326 18.91 18.79 -8.18
N THR A 327 18.95 20.11 -8.25
CA THR A 327 19.29 21.01 -7.14
C THR A 327 18.06 21.81 -6.76
N SER A 328 17.94 22.24 -5.50
CA SER A 328 16.83 23.11 -5.07
C SER A 328 16.95 24.56 -5.59
N LEU A 329 17.59 24.77 -6.75
CA LEU A 329 17.81 26.07 -7.37
C LEU A 329 16.66 26.43 -8.31
N THR A 330 16.24 27.67 -8.26
CA THR A 330 15.30 28.26 -9.21
C THR A 330 15.99 28.55 -10.54
N ALA A 331 15.19 28.70 -11.61
CA ALA A 331 15.69 29.13 -12.91
C ALA A 331 16.41 30.51 -12.88
N VAL A 332 16.07 31.38 -11.92
CA VAL A 332 16.73 32.67 -11.73
C VAL A 332 18.11 32.49 -11.10
N GLU A 333 18.22 31.62 -10.09
CA GLU A 333 19.50 31.29 -9.47
C GLU A 333 20.43 30.58 -10.44
N CYS A 334 19.91 29.63 -11.22
CA CYS A 334 20.69 28.98 -12.28
C CYS A 334 21.17 29.98 -13.35
N ALA A 335 20.34 30.96 -13.73
CA ALA A 335 20.74 32.00 -14.70
C ALA A 335 21.84 32.92 -14.15
N ARG A 336 21.91 33.14 -12.83
CA ARG A 336 23.02 33.88 -12.20
C ARG A 336 24.34 33.12 -12.27
N MET A 337 24.28 31.78 -12.26
CA MET A 337 25.45 30.91 -12.37
C MET A 337 25.91 30.69 -13.81
N ILE A 338 25.01 30.88 -14.79
CA ILE A 338 25.27 30.64 -16.22
C ILE A 338 24.89 31.91 -17.00
N PRO A 339 25.78 32.92 -17.08
CA PRO A 339 25.47 34.25 -17.61
C PRO A 339 24.98 34.25 -19.06
N GLN A 340 25.30 33.22 -19.83
CA GLN A 340 24.88 33.04 -21.23
C GLN A 340 23.37 32.74 -21.35
N LEU A 341 22.73 32.28 -20.28
CA LEU A 341 21.34 31.83 -20.31
C LEU A 341 20.41 32.77 -19.53
N SER A 342 19.29 33.12 -20.15
CA SER A 342 18.21 33.82 -19.44
C SER A 342 17.42 32.86 -18.55
N ALA A 343 16.83 33.36 -17.46
CA ALA A 343 15.91 32.57 -16.63
C ALA A 343 14.70 32.03 -17.42
N THR A 344 14.29 32.71 -18.49
CA THR A 344 13.21 32.24 -19.38
C THR A 344 13.66 31.02 -20.19
N SER A 345 14.88 31.05 -20.73
CA SER A 345 15.49 29.92 -21.43
C SER A 345 15.61 28.71 -20.51
N ILE A 346 16.07 28.89 -19.27
CA ILE A 346 16.19 27.79 -18.30
C ILE A 346 14.81 27.23 -17.94
N ARG A 347 13.78 28.08 -17.73
CA ARG A 347 12.40 27.60 -17.52
C ARG A 347 11.86 26.79 -18.70
N GLN A 348 12.22 27.17 -19.93
CA GLN A 348 11.88 26.39 -21.11
C GLN A 348 12.60 25.03 -21.09
N ALA A 349 13.88 25.01 -20.75
CA ALA A 349 14.66 23.79 -20.65
C ALA A 349 14.16 22.82 -19.58
N MET A 350 13.76 23.35 -18.41
CA MET A 350 13.10 22.57 -17.35
C MET A 350 11.82 21.88 -17.85
N ARG A 351 11.16 22.40 -18.89
CA ARG A 351 9.98 21.74 -19.48
C ARG A 351 10.35 20.56 -20.36
N TRP A 352 11.57 20.50 -20.92
CA TRP A 352 12.01 19.35 -21.71
C TRP A 352 12.09 18.07 -20.87
N ALA A 353 12.48 18.20 -19.60
CA ALA A 353 12.47 17.10 -18.64
C ALA A 353 11.06 16.60 -18.25
N ARG A 354 9.98 17.23 -18.74
CA ARG A 354 8.59 16.72 -18.54
C ARG A 354 8.25 15.54 -19.43
N ASP A 355 9.02 15.31 -20.51
CA ASP A 355 8.88 14.09 -21.29
C ASP A 355 9.52 12.94 -20.51
N GLU A 356 8.71 12.29 -19.67
CA GLU A 356 9.13 11.18 -18.79
C GLU A 356 9.79 10.05 -19.57
N ARG A 357 9.35 9.80 -20.82
CA ARG A 357 9.93 8.75 -21.67
C ARG A 357 11.37 9.11 -22.03
N ARG A 358 11.61 10.31 -22.53
CA ARG A 358 12.96 10.75 -22.91
C ARG A 358 13.88 10.87 -21.70
N LEU A 359 13.36 11.37 -20.59
CA LEU A 359 14.11 11.44 -19.33
C LEU A 359 14.52 10.03 -18.87
N SER A 360 13.60 9.07 -18.86
CA SER A 360 13.89 7.68 -18.50
C SER A 360 14.92 7.04 -19.43
N GLN A 361 14.82 7.28 -20.75
CA GLN A 361 15.81 6.81 -21.72
C GLN A 361 17.19 7.44 -21.50
N ALA A 362 17.25 8.73 -21.19
CA ALA A 362 18.49 9.44 -20.86
C ALA A 362 19.13 8.88 -19.58
N CYS A 363 18.34 8.70 -18.50
CA CYS A 363 18.80 8.07 -17.27
C CYS A 363 19.31 6.64 -17.50
N GLN A 364 18.61 5.85 -18.31
CA GLN A 364 19.04 4.50 -18.68
C GLN A 364 20.39 4.52 -19.41
N ALA A 365 20.58 5.42 -20.38
CA ALA A 365 21.83 5.51 -21.11
C ALA A 365 23.01 5.88 -20.20
N VAL A 366 22.80 6.78 -19.24
CA VAL A 366 23.80 7.14 -18.22
C VAL A 366 24.10 5.96 -17.30
N LEU A 367 23.07 5.23 -16.86
CA LEU A 367 23.22 4.04 -16.02
C LEU A 367 24.03 2.94 -16.73
N GLU A 368 23.70 2.65 -17.99
CA GLU A 368 24.41 1.67 -18.81
C GLU A 368 25.89 2.07 -18.99
N PHE A 369 26.16 3.35 -19.21
CA PHE A 369 27.53 3.86 -19.28
C PHE A 369 28.28 3.72 -17.95
N MET A 370 27.64 4.06 -16.83
CA MET A 370 28.21 3.90 -15.49
C MET A 370 28.60 2.43 -15.25
N GLN A 371 27.72 1.49 -15.59
CA GLN A 371 27.94 0.05 -15.41
C GLN A 371 29.05 -0.54 -16.29
N ARG A 372 29.46 0.12 -17.37
CA ARG A 372 30.60 -0.32 -18.21
C ARG A 372 31.96 -0.11 -17.55
N HIS A 373 32.04 0.73 -16.51
CA HIS A 373 33.31 0.98 -15.83
C HIS A 373 33.71 -0.23 -14.98
N PRO A 374 34.95 -0.74 -15.08
CA PRO A 374 35.39 -1.89 -14.30
C PRO A 374 35.22 -1.73 -12.79
N ILE A 375 35.38 -0.51 -12.26
CA ILE A 375 35.18 -0.21 -10.84
C ILE A 375 33.72 -0.40 -10.39
N ALA A 376 32.74 -0.23 -11.28
CA ALA A 376 31.34 -0.44 -10.92
C ALA A 376 31.07 -1.92 -10.60
N ALA A 377 31.83 -2.85 -11.17
CA ALA A 377 31.69 -4.27 -10.90
C ALA A 377 32.11 -4.65 -9.48
N THR A 378 32.93 -3.84 -8.80
CA THR A 378 33.40 -4.11 -7.43
C THR A 378 32.43 -3.62 -6.35
N TRP A 379 31.43 -2.80 -6.71
CA TRP A 379 30.48 -2.24 -5.73
C TRP A 379 29.38 -3.20 -5.30
N GLY A 380 29.07 -4.20 -6.13
CA GLY A 380 27.95 -5.11 -5.84
C GLY A 380 27.79 -6.23 -6.86
N ARG A 381 26.92 -7.19 -6.51
CA ARG A 381 26.57 -8.38 -7.27
C ARG A 381 25.71 -8.11 -8.51
N SER A 382 25.21 -6.89 -8.72
CA SER A 382 24.36 -6.41 -9.82
C SER A 382 22.88 -6.84 -9.79
N ASP A 383 22.58 -7.96 -9.13
CA ASP A 383 21.23 -8.51 -9.04
C ASP A 383 20.44 -7.98 -7.83
N LEU A 384 21.08 -7.22 -6.94
CA LEU A 384 20.45 -6.62 -5.77
C LEU A 384 19.99 -5.18 -6.06
N ALA A 385 18.81 -4.84 -5.55
CA ALA A 385 18.28 -3.50 -5.57
C ALA A 385 17.71 -3.11 -4.20
N SER A 386 17.65 -1.82 -3.93
CA SER A 386 16.92 -1.24 -2.81
C SER A 386 15.94 -0.19 -3.32
N SER A 387 14.79 -0.05 -2.67
CA SER A 387 13.86 1.02 -2.97
C SER A 387 13.32 1.70 -1.74
N ASP A 388 13.27 3.03 -1.79
CA ASP A 388 12.77 3.86 -0.72
C ASP A 388 12.05 5.10 -1.28
N MET A 389 11.23 5.71 -0.44
CA MET A 389 10.48 6.91 -0.77
C MET A 389 11.16 8.15 -0.20
N MET A 390 11.49 9.09 -1.08
CA MET A 390 11.87 10.45 -0.68
C MET A 390 10.68 11.38 -0.78
N SER A 391 10.37 12.11 0.29
CA SER A 391 9.32 13.14 0.27
C SER A 391 9.89 14.43 -0.35
N MET A 392 9.22 15.01 -1.34
CA MET A 392 9.58 16.27 -1.99
C MET A 392 8.48 17.32 -1.80
N GLU A 393 8.86 18.51 -1.37
CA GLU A 393 7.92 19.61 -1.17
C GLU A 393 7.27 20.03 -2.50
N THR A 394 5.97 20.32 -2.45
CA THR A 394 5.19 20.73 -3.61
C THR A 394 4.09 21.71 -3.25
N THR A 395 3.45 22.31 -4.26
CA THR A 395 2.34 23.24 -4.02
C THR A 395 1.09 22.50 -3.56
N LYS A 396 0.34 23.05 -2.60
CA LYS A 396 -1.00 22.54 -2.19
C LYS A 396 -2.01 22.37 -3.35
N ARG A 397 -1.76 23.04 -4.48
CA ARG A 397 -2.57 22.95 -5.71
C ARG A 397 -2.44 21.61 -6.41
N VAL A 398 -1.36 20.87 -6.17
CA VAL A 398 -1.20 19.51 -6.70
C VAL A 398 -2.15 18.58 -5.96
N TRP A 399 -3.11 17.99 -6.69
CA TRP A 399 -4.17 17.15 -6.12
C TRP A 399 -3.67 15.94 -5.29
N GLN A 400 -2.50 15.43 -5.66
CA GLN A 400 -1.84 14.30 -5.01
C GLN A 400 -1.00 14.71 -3.80
N ALA A 401 -0.78 16.02 -3.57
CA ALA A 401 0.00 16.49 -2.43
C ALA A 401 -0.63 16.04 -1.11
N ARG A 402 0.23 15.66 -0.17
CA ARG A 402 -0.13 15.29 1.19
C ARG A 402 0.77 16.02 2.16
N LEU A 403 0.30 16.16 3.39
CA LEU A 403 1.11 16.73 4.45
C LEU A 403 2.20 15.72 4.84
N ASP A 404 3.46 16.13 4.72
CA ASP A 404 4.59 15.35 5.22
C ASP A 404 4.50 15.28 6.75
N PRO A 405 4.47 14.08 7.37
CA PRO A 405 4.34 13.97 8.83
C PRO A 405 5.49 14.58 9.62
N ARG A 406 6.70 14.65 9.04
CA ARG A 406 7.89 15.19 9.70
C ARG A 406 8.05 16.69 9.48
N ARG A 407 7.83 17.14 8.24
CA ARG A 407 8.05 18.56 7.86
C ARG A 407 6.81 19.43 7.95
N ASN A 408 5.62 18.83 8.02
CA ASN A 408 4.34 19.53 7.99
C ASN A 408 4.16 20.44 6.75
N THR A 409 4.82 20.10 5.64
CA THR A 409 4.72 20.79 4.36
C THR A 409 3.95 19.94 3.35
N PRO A 410 3.20 20.56 2.41
CA PRO A 410 2.57 19.84 1.32
C PRO A 410 3.67 19.23 0.44
N SER A 411 3.63 17.92 0.26
CA SER A 411 4.69 17.15 -0.38
C SER A 411 4.12 16.00 -1.21
N ILE A 412 4.90 15.51 -2.16
CA ILE A 412 4.67 14.27 -2.92
C ILE A 412 5.87 13.35 -2.72
N GLY A 413 5.66 12.04 -2.68
CA GLY A 413 6.76 11.08 -2.62
C GLY A 413 7.35 10.86 -4.00
N ILE A 414 8.66 10.68 -4.08
CA ILE A 414 9.35 10.07 -5.21
C ILE A 414 9.87 8.73 -4.72
N TYR A 415 9.41 7.65 -5.34
CA TYR A 415 9.83 6.29 -5.02
C TYR A 415 10.92 5.88 -5.99
N SER A 416 12.16 5.76 -5.52
CA SER A 416 13.32 5.44 -6.34
C SER A 416 13.78 4.00 -6.12
N HIS A 417 14.35 3.41 -7.17
CA HIS A 417 14.95 2.10 -7.15
C HIS A 417 16.44 2.23 -7.50
N VAL A 418 17.28 1.81 -6.55
CA VAL A 418 18.73 1.93 -6.61
C VAL A 418 19.34 0.54 -6.65
N LYS A 419 20.23 0.27 -7.60
CA LYS A 419 21.01 -0.96 -7.65
C LYS A 419 22.12 -0.96 -6.59
N ASP A 420 22.59 -2.14 -6.21
CA ASP A 420 23.79 -2.31 -5.37
C ASP A 420 25.07 -1.70 -5.98
N ARG A 421 25.09 -1.46 -7.28
CA ARG A 421 26.11 -0.66 -7.99
C ARG A 421 25.78 0.83 -8.06
N TRP A 422 25.02 1.37 -7.09
CA TRP A 422 24.70 2.79 -6.89
C TRP A 422 23.91 3.50 -8.01
N GLY A 423 23.40 2.76 -8.99
CA GLY A 423 22.65 3.32 -10.11
C GLY A 423 21.15 3.39 -9.85
N ILE A 424 20.52 4.54 -10.08
CA ILE A 424 19.06 4.68 -10.08
C ILE A 424 18.53 4.20 -11.43
N PHE A 425 17.73 3.13 -11.43
CA PHE A 425 17.21 2.55 -12.67
C PHE A 425 15.72 2.82 -12.89
N HIS A 426 14.99 3.20 -11.84
CA HIS A 426 13.59 3.56 -11.94
C HIS A 426 13.24 4.57 -10.83
N ALA A 427 12.37 5.51 -11.15
CA ALA A 427 11.78 6.41 -10.16
C ALA A 427 10.38 6.82 -10.61
N GLN A 428 9.44 6.93 -9.66
CA GLN A 428 8.07 7.34 -9.96
C GLN A 428 7.45 8.17 -8.84
N PRO A 429 6.53 9.10 -9.15
CA PRO A 429 5.78 9.82 -8.13
C PRO A 429 4.86 8.87 -7.36
N PHE A 430 4.72 9.13 -6.07
CA PHE A 430 3.94 8.35 -5.13
C PHE A 430 3.20 9.25 -4.14
N VAL A 431 1.95 8.88 -3.81
CA VAL A 431 1.15 9.62 -2.84
C VAL A 431 1.59 9.23 -1.43
N LEU A 432 1.96 10.21 -0.60
CA LEU A 432 2.39 9.93 0.78
C LEU A 432 1.29 9.22 1.58
N ASN A 433 1.71 8.43 2.57
CA ASN A 433 0.85 7.66 3.49
C ASN A 433 0.07 6.51 2.83
N GLU A 434 0.37 6.16 1.58
CA GLU A 434 -0.11 4.94 0.95
C GLU A 434 0.89 3.79 1.14
N ARG A 435 0.47 2.54 0.89
CA ARG A 435 1.36 1.37 0.96
C ARG A 435 2.28 1.32 -0.25
N GLN A 436 3.56 1.12 -0.01
CA GLN A 436 4.61 1.27 -1.03
C GLN A 436 4.90 -0.02 -1.80
N ALA A 437 4.37 -1.17 -1.36
CA ALA A 437 4.63 -2.47 -1.97
C ALA A 437 4.33 -2.50 -3.50
N GLY A 438 3.24 -1.85 -3.92
CA GLY A 438 2.86 -1.75 -5.34
C GLY A 438 3.92 -1.06 -6.18
N VAL A 439 4.39 0.11 -5.74
CA VAL A 439 5.42 0.89 -6.45
C VAL A 439 6.79 0.24 -6.38
N ALA A 440 7.08 -0.51 -5.31
CA ALA A 440 8.29 -1.31 -5.18
C ALA A 440 8.38 -2.39 -6.26
N ILE A 441 7.33 -3.19 -6.41
CA ILE A 441 7.27 -4.23 -7.45
C ILE A 441 7.25 -3.61 -8.85
N GLU A 442 6.47 -2.53 -9.04
CA GLU A 442 6.33 -1.86 -10.34
C GLU A 442 7.69 -1.44 -10.94
N GLY A 443 8.59 -0.86 -10.14
CA GLY A 443 9.86 -0.40 -10.67
C GLY A 443 10.79 -1.52 -11.15
N VAL A 444 10.71 -2.71 -10.53
CA VAL A 444 11.47 -3.89 -10.97
C VAL A 444 10.91 -4.41 -12.29
N ILE A 445 9.60 -4.60 -12.40
CA ILE A 445 8.98 -5.16 -13.61
C ILE A 445 9.06 -4.23 -14.83
N ARG A 446 9.14 -2.91 -14.63
CA ARG A 446 9.24 -1.94 -15.74
C ARG A 446 10.63 -1.89 -16.36
N GLN A 447 11.62 -2.49 -15.72
CA GLN A 447 13.01 -2.48 -16.17
C GLN A 447 13.51 -3.91 -16.48
N GLU A 448 12.80 -4.59 -17.39
CA GLU A 448 13.07 -6.00 -17.78
C GLU A 448 14.51 -6.28 -18.23
N LYS A 449 15.22 -5.26 -18.74
CA LYS A 449 16.62 -5.40 -19.17
C LYS A 449 17.60 -5.57 -18.02
N LEU A 450 17.21 -5.19 -16.80
CA LEU A 450 18.06 -5.24 -15.61
C LEU A 450 17.58 -6.36 -14.70
N GLU A 451 18.33 -7.45 -14.68
CA GLU A 451 18.03 -8.59 -13.82
C GLU A 451 18.09 -8.16 -12.35
N THR A 452 17.01 -8.38 -11.60
CA THR A 452 16.92 -8.08 -10.17
C THR A 452 16.38 -9.30 -9.46
N SER A 453 17.23 -9.97 -8.68
CA SER A 453 16.86 -11.18 -7.95
C SER A 453 16.30 -10.84 -6.57
N GLN A 454 16.76 -9.75 -5.95
CA GLN A 454 16.32 -9.32 -4.62
C GLN A 454 16.09 -7.81 -4.57
N LEU A 455 14.95 -7.41 -3.99
CA LEU A 455 14.61 -6.02 -3.76
C LEU A 455 14.45 -5.75 -2.27
N ALA A 456 15.38 -4.99 -1.69
CA ALA A 456 15.30 -4.50 -0.32
C ALA A 456 14.28 -3.35 -0.22
N VAL A 457 13.35 -3.46 0.72
CA VAL A 457 12.31 -2.44 0.96
C VAL A 457 12.16 -2.14 2.45
N ASP A 458 11.56 -1.01 2.79
CA ASP A 458 11.19 -0.69 4.16
C ASP A 458 9.92 -1.45 4.61
N THR A 459 9.43 -1.15 5.82
CA THR A 459 8.20 -1.75 6.36
C THR A 459 6.93 -1.33 5.61
N HIS A 460 6.92 -0.19 4.92
CA HIS A 460 5.77 0.25 4.12
C HIS A 460 5.72 -0.45 2.76
N GLY A 461 6.87 -0.91 2.26
CA GLY A 461 7.02 -1.78 1.10
C GLY A 461 6.57 -3.23 1.30
N TYR A 462 6.20 -3.62 2.52
CA TYR A 462 5.86 -5.00 2.88
C TYR A 462 4.35 -5.26 3.05
N THR A 463 3.87 -6.33 2.41
CA THR A 463 2.69 -7.14 2.77
C THR A 463 2.95 -8.60 2.37
N ASP A 464 2.28 -9.57 3.00
CA ASP A 464 2.45 -10.99 2.63
C ASP A 464 2.04 -11.26 1.18
N PHE A 465 0.95 -10.62 0.74
CA PHE A 465 0.51 -10.68 -0.66
C PHE A 465 1.52 -10.04 -1.64
N ALA A 466 2.22 -8.98 -1.24
CA ALA A 466 3.27 -8.40 -2.07
C ALA A 466 4.49 -9.32 -2.18
N MET A 467 4.89 -9.97 -1.08
CA MET A 467 5.99 -10.93 -1.09
C MET A 467 5.65 -12.14 -1.96
N SER A 468 4.43 -12.67 -1.86
CA SER A 468 3.99 -13.77 -2.73
C SER A 468 3.96 -13.34 -4.20
N HIS A 469 3.45 -12.14 -4.49
CA HIS A 469 3.39 -11.63 -5.86
C HIS A 469 4.78 -11.37 -6.45
N ALA A 470 5.70 -10.77 -5.71
CA ALA A 470 7.09 -10.59 -6.13
C ALA A 470 7.75 -11.95 -6.44
N ARG A 471 7.54 -12.94 -5.57
CA ARG A 471 8.07 -14.30 -5.77
C ARG A 471 7.55 -14.94 -7.05
N LEU A 472 6.27 -14.73 -7.38
CA LEU A 472 5.66 -15.20 -8.64
C LEU A 472 6.21 -14.46 -9.87
N LEU A 473 6.63 -13.20 -9.71
CA LEU A 473 7.26 -12.40 -10.76
C LEU A 473 8.76 -12.72 -10.94
N GLY A 474 9.32 -13.61 -10.13
CA GLY A 474 10.68 -14.13 -10.29
C GLY A 474 11.75 -13.48 -9.41
N PHE A 475 11.39 -12.66 -8.43
CA PHE A 475 12.34 -12.01 -7.52
C PHE A 475 11.86 -12.01 -6.07
N ASP A 476 12.78 -11.86 -5.13
CA ASP A 476 12.48 -11.88 -3.70
C ASP A 476 12.36 -10.45 -3.15
N LEU A 477 11.18 -10.12 -2.63
CA LEU A 477 10.98 -8.90 -1.87
C LEU A 477 11.55 -9.09 -0.45
N CYS A 478 12.55 -8.30 -0.08
CA CYS A 478 13.35 -8.44 1.13
C CYS A 478 13.07 -7.27 2.09
N PRO A 479 12.00 -7.32 2.90
CA PRO A 479 11.62 -6.20 3.73
C PRO A 479 12.48 -6.07 4.99
N ARG A 480 12.92 -4.84 5.28
CA ARG A 480 13.45 -4.46 6.59
C ARG A 480 12.28 -4.11 7.51
N LEU A 481 11.81 -5.13 8.23
CA LEU A 481 10.66 -5.02 9.11
C LEU A 481 11.02 -4.25 10.39
N LYS A 482 10.27 -3.19 10.66
CA LYS A 482 10.19 -2.53 11.97
C LYS A 482 9.30 -3.37 12.89
N GLU A 483 9.63 -3.38 14.19
CA GLU A 483 8.83 -4.05 15.24
C GLU A 483 8.64 -5.56 14.97
N LEU A 484 9.75 -6.26 14.77
CA LEU A 484 9.78 -7.73 14.58
C LEU A 484 9.03 -8.47 15.70
N LYS A 485 8.99 -7.89 16.89
CA LYS A 485 8.23 -8.34 18.05
C LYS A 485 6.75 -8.66 17.81
N GLN A 486 6.07 -7.93 16.94
CA GLN A 486 4.64 -8.14 16.62
C GLN A 486 4.41 -9.11 15.46
N ARG A 487 5.46 -9.78 14.97
CA ARG A 487 5.38 -10.62 13.77
C ARG A 487 5.29 -12.08 14.17
N HIS A 488 4.34 -12.77 13.56
CA HIS A 488 4.18 -14.21 13.69
C HIS A 488 4.75 -14.92 12.46
N LEU A 489 5.25 -16.12 12.68
CA LEU A 489 5.72 -17.03 11.65
C LEU A 489 4.57 -17.94 11.24
N PHE A 490 4.22 -17.94 9.96
CA PHE A 490 3.11 -18.72 9.45
C PHE A 490 3.60 -20.04 8.85
N VAL A 491 2.99 -21.16 9.28
CA VAL A 491 3.31 -22.51 8.80
C VAL A 491 2.04 -23.24 8.32
N PRO A 492 2.17 -24.26 7.47
CA PRO A 492 1.03 -25.06 7.02
C PRO A 492 0.23 -25.66 8.17
N ARG A 493 -1.09 -25.77 7.99
CA ARG A 493 -1.97 -26.49 8.92
C ARG A 493 -1.46 -27.91 9.16
N GLY A 494 -1.42 -28.31 10.43
CA GLY A 494 -0.95 -29.63 10.86
C GLY A 494 0.58 -29.76 10.99
N THR A 495 1.35 -28.69 10.71
CA THR A 495 2.80 -28.68 10.98
C THR A 495 3.05 -28.74 12.48
N LYS A 496 3.95 -29.63 12.91
CA LYS A 496 4.40 -29.68 14.31
C LYS A 496 5.38 -28.54 14.54
N VAL A 497 4.95 -27.56 15.34
CA VAL A 497 5.78 -26.41 15.71
C VAL A 497 6.59 -26.76 16.98
N PRO A 498 7.91 -26.50 17.01
CA PRO A 498 8.71 -26.65 18.22
C PRO A 498 8.20 -25.78 19.38
N ALA A 499 8.26 -26.31 20.61
CA ALA A 499 7.67 -25.66 21.78
C ALA A 499 8.31 -24.28 22.08
N GLU A 500 9.59 -24.13 21.76
CA GLU A 500 10.39 -22.93 22.01
C GLU A 500 9.92 -21.71 21.20
N ILE A 501 9.22 -21.95 20.10
CA ILE A 501 8.74 -20.89 19.19
C ILE A 501 7.22 -20.92 18.99
N ALA A 502 6.52 -21.79 19.72
CA ALA A 502 5.08 -22.00 19.58
C ALA A 502 4.26 -20.72 19.79
N ALA A 503 4.70 -19.82 20.67
CA ALA A 503 4.02 -18.56 20.98
C ALA A 503 4.00 -17.57 19.80
N VAL A 504 5.01 -17.62 18.93
CA VAL A 504 5.16 -16.71 17.78
C VAL A 504 4.86 -17.39 16.45
N CYS A 505 4.30 -18.60 16.46
CA CYS A 505 4.04 -19.40 15.27
C CYS A 505 2.54 -19.69 15.10
N GLU A 506 2.03 -19.49 13.88
CA GLU A 506 0.65 -19.81 13.52
C GLU A 506 0.59 -20.89 12.43
N ALA A 507 0.06 -22.06 12.78
CA ALA A 507 -0.14 -23.19 11.87
C ALA A 507 -1.50 -23.13 11.15
N ASN A 508 -1.78 -22.03 10.43
CA ASN A 508 -3.08 -21.78 9.81
C ASN A 508 -3.07 -21.72 8.28
N VAL A 509 -1.91 -21.84 7.63
CA VAL A 509 -1.77 -21.74 6.16
C VAL A 509 -2.45 -22.93 5.48
N ASP A 510 -3.41 -22.63 4.60
CA ASP A 510 -4.18 -23.62 3.85
C ASP A 510 -3.54 -23.88 2.48
N VAL A 511 -2.71 -24.92 2.39
CA VAL A 511 -2.00 -25.30 1.16
C VAL A 511 -3.00 -25.70 0.07
N ALA A 512 -4.10 -26.36 0.42
CA ALA A 512 -5.10 -26.81 -0.54
C ALA A 512 -5.82 -25.62 -1.21
N LEU A 513 -6.05 -24.53 -0.47
CA LEU A 513 -6.58 -23.29 -1.02
C LEU A 513 -5.64 -22.67 -2.06
N ILE A 514 -4.33 -22.67 -1.78
CA ILE A 514 -3.30 -22.16 -2.72
C ILE A 514 -3.30 -23.02 -3.98
N GLU A 515 -3.33 -24.34 -3.85
CA GLU A 515 -3.36 -25.25 -5.01
C GLU A 515 -4.61 -25.06 -5.86
N LYS A 516 -5.77 -24.86 -5.22
CA LYS A 516 -7.05 -24.62 -5.90
C LYS A 516 -7.05 -23.32 -6.72
N HIS A 517 -6.42 -22.27 -6.22
CA HIS A 517 -6.41 -20.93 -6.84
C HIS A 517 -5.07 -20.58 -7.51
N TRP A 518 -4.19 -21.56 -7.71
CA TRP A 518 -2.86 -21.37 -8.31
C TRP A 518 -2.92 -20.69 -9.68
N ASP A 519 -3.79 -21.17 -10.56
CA ASP A 519 -3.90 -20.61 -11.90
C ASP A 519 -4.33 -19.13 -11.87
N SER A 520 -5.22 -18.76 -10.93
CA SER A 520 -5.62 -17.36 -10.74
C SER A 520 -4.48 -16.48 -10.22
N LEU A 521 -3.63 -17.00 -9.33
CA LEU A 521 -2.44 -16.28 -8.85
C LEU A 521 -1.43 -16.04 -9.98
N VAL A 522 -1.17 -17.08 -10.78
CA VAL A 522 -0.28 -16.98 -11.94
C VAL A 522 -0.86 -16.06 -13.01
N HIS A 523 -2.17 -16.11 -13.23
CA HIS A 523 -2.87 -15.22 -14.15
C HIS A 523 -2.67 -13.74 -13.74
N LEU A 524 -2.84 -13.42 -12.46
CA LEU A 524 -2.57 -12.07 -11.96
C LEU A 524 -1.12 -11.64 -12.19
N ALA A 525 -0.15 -12.51 -11.83
CA ALA A 525 1.27 -12.24 -12.02
C ALA A 525 1.62 -12.02 -13.51
N ALA A 526 1.04 -12.82 -14.40
CA ALA A 526 1.24 -12.69 -15.84
C ALA A 526 0.65 -11.38 -16.39
N SER A 527 -0.52 -10.97 -15.92
CA SER A 527 -1.15 -9.70 -16.29
C SER A 527 -0.32 -8.50 -15.82
N VAL A 528 0.27 -8.57 -14.63
CA VAL A 528 1.16 -7.53 -14.11
C VAL A 528 2.48 -7.48 -14.87
N MET A 529 3.15 -8.63 -15.04
CA MET A 529 4.41 -8.76 -15.79
C MET A 529 4.28 -8.23 -17.22
N SER A 530 3.17 -8.53 -17.90
CA SER A 530 2.95 -8.09 -19.28
C SER A 530 2.53 -6.63 -19.42
N GLY A 531 2.35 -5.90 -18.31
CA GLY A 531 1.85 -4.53 -18.29
C GLY A 531 0.37 -4.36 -18.64
N HIS A 532 -0.41 -5.44 -18.61
CA HIS A 532 -1.88 -5.35 -18.74
C HIS A 532 -2.49 -4.62 -17.54
N ALA A 533 -1.98 -4.92 -16.35
CA ALA A 533 -2.21 -4.16 -15.13
C ALA A 533 -0.86 -3.69 -14.55
N SER A 534 -0.88 -2.61 -13.76
CA SER A 534 0.28 -2.26 -12.95
C SER A 534 0.26 -3.04 -11.63
N ALA A 535 1.44 -3.31 -11.08
CA ALA A 535 1.60 -3.86 -9.74
C ALA A 535 0.98 -2.92 -8.70
N VAL A 536 1.04 -1.60 -8.94
CA VAL A 536 0.36 -0.60 -8.11
C VAL A 536 -1.14 -0.84 -8.06
N ALA A 537 -1.79 -1.05 -9.20
CA ALA A 537 -3.21 -1.30 -9.27
C ALA A 537 -3.58 -2.65 -8.62
N ALA A 538 -2.81 -3.71 -8.90
CA ALA A 538 -3.04 -5.02 -8.33
C ALA A 538 -2.94 -4.99 -6.79
N LEU A 539 -1.85 -4.47 -6.24
CA LEU A 539 -1.64 -4.39 -4.79
C LEU A 539 -2.57 -3.40 -4.08
N ALA A 540 -3.08 -2.39 -4.79
CA ALA A 540 -4.13 -1.52 -4.25
C ALA A 540 -5.48 -2.26 -4.08
N ARG A 541 -5.79 -3.25 -4.94
CA ARG A 541 -7.00 -4.07 -4.85
C ARG A 541 -6.85 -5.21 -3.84
N PHE A 542 -5.71 -5.87 -3.83
CA PHE A 542 -5.39 -7.00 -2.94
C PHE A 542 -4.71 -6.51 -1.65
N GLY A 543 -5.45 -5.72 -0.88
CA GLY A 543 -5.07 -5.31 0.48
C GLY A 543 -6.12 -5.76 1.51
N SER A 544 -6.11 -5.18 2.71
CA SER A 544 -7.05 -5.56 3.78
C SER A 544 -8.54 -5.52 3.40
N ALA A 545 -8.91 -4.73 2.39
CA ALA A 545 -10.28 -4.70 1.87
C ALA A 545 -10.69 -5.97 1.09
N ALA A 546 -9.71 -6.72 0.57
CA ALA A 546 -9.90 -7.99 -0.14
C ALA A 546 -9.92 -9.21 0.80
N GLN A 547 -9.83 -9.03 2.12
CA GLN A 547 -9.92 -10.15 3.07
C GLN A 547 -11.17 -11.02 2.80
N GLY A 548 -10.97 -12.33 2.72
CA GLY A 548 -12.01 -13.31 2.38
C GLY A 548 -12.14 -13.58 0.88
N ASP A 549 -11.37 -12.90 0.04
CA ASP A 549 -11.20 -13.27 -1.36
C ASP A 549 -10.30 -14.51 -1.47
N PRO A 550 -10.59 -15.49 -2.34
CA PRO A 550 -9.77 -16.69 -2.45
C PRO A 550 -8.32 -16.45 -2.91
N ILE A 551 -8.06 -15.34 -3.61
CA ILE A 551 -6.71 -14.97 -4.08
C ILE A 551 -5.91 -14.25 -2.99
N TYR A 552 -6.56 -13.54 -2.05
CA TYR A 552 -5.91 -12.74 -0.99
C TYR A 552 -5.91 -13.46 0.36
#